data_AF-A0A7Z9YD20-F1
#
_entry.id   AF-A0A7Z9YD20-F1
#
_cell.length_a   1.000
_cell.length_b   1.000
_cell.length_c   1.000
_cell.angle_alpha   90.00
_cell.angle_beta   90.00
_cell.angle_gamma   90.00
#
_symmetry.space_group_name_H-M   'P 1'
#
loop_
_entity.id
_entity.type
_entity.pdbx_description
1 polymer ?
#
loop_
_entity_poly.entity_id
_entity_poly.type
_entity_poly.pdbx_seq_one_letter_code
_entity_poly.pdbx_strand_id
1 'polypeptide(L)'
;MKLYRLFPLAVLAVTFLVASSGWALKEDCGPYPNKPPKPAKKVNKEDPNVQNDYDQVVPEDTRKGVTYLTFINGDQPKPNACGLNPKNDPNEWTGWGGPLNADNMTIGEGPGTRNEIVIGGVYFERGIGTHAVAKIVYDLTGGDWVKFEGYVGMADEKDPAECGHGGSCVFVFYVDGKEVFRSDVLRGTEGGKNVPPVKVELDVSGARELTIEILDGGDGIGCDHGAIGDAKLLTAAAFAVDPRGKLSTSWGAIKSLYR
;
A
#
# COMPACT_ATOMS: atom_id res chain seq x y z
N MET A 1 78.87 -12.39 13.62
CA MET A 1 78.02 -12.97 14.68
C MET A 1 76.61 -12.39 14.52
N LYS A 2 75.61 -13.26 14.28
CA LYS A 2 74.14 -13.04 14.17
C LYS A 2 73.62 -11.98 13.17
N LEU A 3 73.32 -12.43 11.94
CA LEU A 3 72.33 -11.79 11.07
C LEU A 3 70.93 -12.31 11.47
N TYR A 4 70.04 -11.43 11.92
CA TYR A 4 68.65 -11.78 12.26
C TYR A 4 67.81 -11.88 10.98
N ARG A 5 67.15 -13.02 10.77
CA ARG A 5 66.12 -13.20 9.74
C ARG A 5 64.84 -12.51 10.20
N LEU A 6 64.43 -11.44 9.52
CA LEU A 6 63.10 -10.86 9.63
C LEU A 6 62.15 -11.67 8.72
N PHE A 7 61.24 -12.43 9.33
CA PHE A 7 60.06 -12.95 8.64
C PHE A 7 58.98 -11.87 8.70
N PRO A 8 58.37 -11.45 7.58
CA PRO A 8 57.17 -10.64 7.65
C PRO A 8 55.98 -11.53 8.07
N LEU A 9 55.37 -11.22 9.21
CA LEU A 9 54.06 -11.72 9.60
C LEU A 9 53.04 -11.19 8.58
N ALA A 10 52.49 -12.07 7.75
CA ALA A 10 51.30 -11.75 6.96
C ALA A 10 50.09 -11.73 7.90
N VAL A 11 49.63 -10.54 8.28
CA VAL A 11 48.37 -10.37 9.00
C VAL A 11 47.24 -10.57 7.99
N LEU A 12 46.64 -11.76 8.01
CA LEU A 12 45.44 -12.07 7.22
C LEU A 12 44.25 -11.35 7.86
N ALA A 13 43.94 -10.14 7.40
CA ALA A 13 42.73 -9.43 7.76
C ALA A 13 41.53 -10.15 7.13
N VAL A 14 40.90 -11.05 7.89
CA VAL A 14 39.61 -11.64 7.51
C VAL A 14 38.55 -10.57 7.71
N THR A 15 38.20 -9.87 6.64
CA THR A 15 37.03 -9.01 6.61
C THR A 15 35.78 -9.89 6.65
N PHE A 16 35.12 -9.92 7.80
CA PHE A 16 33.74 -10.38 7.87
C PHE A 16 32.89 -9.40 7.04
N LEU A 17 32.62 -9.77 5.79
CA LEU A 17 31.52 -9.20 5.02
C LEU A 17 30.23 -9.61 5.73
N VAL A 18 29.78 -8.76 6.65
CA VAL A 18 28.38 -8.77 7.08
C VAL A 18 27.59 -8.36 5.85
N ALA A 19 27.03 -9.34 5.15
CA ALA A 19 26.01 -9.07 4.15
C ALA A 19 24.78 -8.57 4.90
N SER A 20 24.71 -7.26 5.13
CA SER A 20 23.44 -6.62 5.48
C SER A 20 22.55 -6.80 4.27
N SER A 21 21.57 -7.71 4.35
CA SER A 21 20.42 -7.69 3.45
C SER A 21 19.73 -6.36 3.67
N GLY A 22 20.06 -5.35 2.85
CA GLY A 22 19.38 -4.07 2.85
C GLY A 22 17.97 -4.29 2.37
N TRP A 23 17.06 -4.52 3.31
CA TRP A 23 15.63 -4.41 3.09
C TRP A 23 15.37 -2.97 2.67
N ALA A 24 14.67 -2.78 1.55
CA ALA A 24 14.15 -1.45 1.24
C ALA A 24 13.05 -1.16 2.26
N LEU A 25 13.15 -0.03 2.93
CA LEU A 25 12.22 0.39 3.96
C LEU A 25 11.23 1.42 3.38
N LYS A 26 10.20 1.81 4.14
CA LYS A 26 9.24 2.85 3.74
C LYS A 26 9.95 4.15 3.34
N GLU A 27 11.09 4.45 3.92
CA GLU A 27 11.91 5.64 3.66
C GLU A 27 12.48 5.66 2.22
N ASP A 28 12.54 4.53 1.54
CA ASP A 28 12.97 4.43 0.14
C ASP A 28 11.83 4.73 -0.85
N CYS A 29 10.59 4.81 -0.37
CA CYS A 29 9.38 5.07 -1.17
C CYS A 29 9.16 6.56 -1.48
N GLY A 30 10.23 7.35 -1.45
CA GLY A 30 10.22 8.80 -1.66
C GLY A 30 9.88 9.61 -0.40
N PRO A 31 10.04 10.94 -0.45
CA PRO A 31 9.86 11.79 0.72
C PRO A 31 8.40 11.79 1.21
N TYR A 32 8.20 11.95 2.52
CA TYR A 32 6.88 12.12 3.13
C TYR A 32 6.09 13.27 2.48
N PRO A 33 4.74 13.24 2.45
CA PRO A 33 3.91 14.16 1.67
C PRO A 33 4.19 15.64 1.92
N ASN A 34 4.72 16.00 3.09
CA ASN A 34 4.54 17.35 3.58
C ASN A 34 5.52 18.39 3.01
N LYS A 35 5.01 19.35 2.19
CA LYS A 35 5.32 20.82 2.24
C LYS A 35 4.33 21.81 1.52
N PRO A 36 3.43 22.52 2.24
CA PRO A 36 2.82 22.19 3.52
C PRO A 36 1.36 21.67 3.35
N PRO A 37 1.17 20.40 2.98
CA PRO A 37 -0.07 19.67 3.20
C PRO A 37 -0.39 19.47 4.68
N LYS A 38 -1.68 19.25 4.97
CA LYS A 38 -2.25 19.08 6.31
C LYS A 38 -2.04 17.63 6.75
N PRO A 39 -1.13 17.34 7.69
CA PRO A 39 -0.88 15.97 8.13
C PRO A 39 -2.14 15.36 8.73
N ALA A 40 -2.27 14.05 8.57
CA ALA A 40 -3.32 13.28 9.20
C ALA A 40 -3.24 13.43 10.72
N LYS A 41 -4.39 13.67 11.35
CA LYS A 41 -4.47 13.96 12.78
C LYS A 41 -5.34 12.94 13.51
N LYS A 42 -4.73 12.19 14.42
CA LYS A 42 -5.49 11.30 15.30
C LYS A 42 -6.41 12.09 16.23
N VAL A 43 -7.66 11.69 16.30
CA VAL A 43 -8.70 12.22 17.18
C VAL A 43 -9.42 11.08 17.91
N ASN A 44 -10.29 11.41 18.87
CA ASN A 44 -11.11 10.39 19.55
C ASN A 44 -12.27 9.90 18.68
N LYS A 45 -12.74 10.77 17.78
CA LYS A 45 -13.80 10.52 16.82
C LYS A 45 -13.60 11.49 15.66
N GLU A 46 -13.63 10.96 14.44
CA GLU A 46 -13.55 11.76 13.20
C GLU A 46 -14.71 12.77 13.10
N ASP A 47 -14.46 13.87 12.37
CA ASP A 47 -15.47 14.86 11.99
C ASP A 47 -15.43 15.08 10.47
N PRO A 48 -16.54 14.86 9.74
CA PRO A 48 -16.60 15.03 8.29
C PRO A 48 -16.35 16.47 7.79
N ASN A 49 -16.27 17.44 8.70
CA ASN A 49 -15.93 18.83 8.40
C ASN A 49 -14.46 19.17 8.70
N VAL A 50 -13.69 18.21 9.24
CA VAL A 50 -12.27 18.35 9.53
C VAL A 50 -11.49 17.51 8.53
N GLN A 51 -10.63 18.18 7.76
CA GLN A 51 -9.78 17.50 6.78
C GLN A 51 -8.79 16.56 7.47
N ASN A 52 -8.71 15.32 6.98
CA ASN A 52 -7.71 14.34 7.36
C ASN A 52 -7.61 14.02 8.88
N ASP A 53 -8.69 14.17 9.65
CA ASP A 53 -8.72 13.57 10.98
C ASP A 53 -9.10 12.09 10.92
N TYR A 54 -8.63 11.32 11.90
CA TYR A 54 -8.88 9.87 11.91
C TYR A 54 -8.99 9.36 13.35
N ASP A 55 -9.83 8.34 13.52
CA ASP A 55 -9.96 7.61 14.79
C ASP A 55 -9.54 6.14 14.69
N GLN A 56 -9.30 5.66 13.46
CA GLN A 56 -8.86 4.29 13.15
C GLN A 56 -7.57 4.29 12.33
N VAL A 57 -6.81 3.21 12.46
CA VAL A 57 -5.53 3.03 11.75
C VAL A 57 -5.45 1.62 11.20
N VAL A 58 -5.09 1.51 9.93
CA VAL A 58 -4.59 0.28 9.31
C VAL A 58 -3.07 0.41 9.20
N PRO A 59 -2.31 -0.28 10.08
CA PRO A 59 -0.86 -0.22 10.07
C PRO A 59 -0.30 -0.99 8.86
N GLU A 60 0.96 -0.71 8.54
CA GLU A 60 1.70 -1.47 7.54
C GLU A 60 1.78 -2.97 7.91
N ASP A 61 1.52 -3.82 6.92
CA ASP A 61 1.65 -5.26 7.03
C ASP A 61 3.08 -5.70 6.72
N THR A 62 3.82 -6.00 7.78
CA THR A 62 5.24 -6.38 7.70
C THR A 62 5.46 -7.89 7.56
N ARG A 63 4.39 -8.68 7.37
CA ARG A 63 4.50 -10.15 7.19
C ARG A 63 5.33 -10.50 5.95
N LYS A 64 5.94 -11.70 5.98
CA LYS A 64 6.57 -12.27 4.78
C LYS A 64 5.53 -12.56 3.72
N GLY A 65 5.88 -12.42 2.45
CA GLY A 65 4.96 -12.68 1.34
C GLY A 65 3.95 -11.56 1.10
N VAL A 66 4.14 -10.39 1.72
CA VAL A 66 3.40 -9.17 1.41
C VAL A 66 4.21 -8.34 0.42
N THR A 67 3.54 -7.87 -0.63
CA THR A 67 4.10 -6.92 -1.60
C THR A 67 3.08 -5.83 -1.84
N TYR A 68 3.40 -4.60 -1.45
CA TYR A 68 2.56 -3.44 -1.71
C TYR A 68 2.50 -3.09 -3.20
N LEU A 69 1.36 -2.58 -3.65
CA LEU A 69 1.24 -1.92 -4.94
C LEU A 69 1.57 -0.44 -4.75
N THR A 70 2.38 0.14 -5.65
CA THR A 70 2.79 1.56 -5.57
C THR A 70 2.90 2.15 -6.98
N PHE A 71 3.12 3.47 -7.08
CA PHE A 71 3.49 4.16 -8.34
C PHE A 71 4.98 4.56 -8.38
N ILE A 72 5.76 4.20 -7.37
CA ILE A 72 7.12 4.69 -7.17
C ILE A 72 8.10 3.52 -7.08
N ASN A 73 9.20 3.62 -7.83
CA ASN A 73 10.40 2.78 -7.73
C ASN A 73 10.18 1.25 -7.81
N GLY A 74 9.09 0.79 -8.45
CA GLY A 74 8.70 -0.61 -8.58
C GLY A 74 9.32 -1.40 -9.73
N ASP A 75 10.43 -0.93 -10.32
CA ASP A 75 11.13 -1.63 -11.44
C ASP A 75 11.72 -3.00 -11.03
N GLN A 76 11.74 -3.30 -9.72
CA GLN A 76 12.06 -4.60 -9.15
C GLN A 76 11.07 -4.85 -7.99
N PRO A 77 10.06 -5.73 -8.12
CA PRO A 77 9.12 -6.04 -7.04
C PRO A 77 9.90 -6.72 -5.90
N LYS A 78 10.32 -5.94 -4.92
CA LYS A 78 10.98 -6.43 -3.72
C LYS A 78 9.95 -6.43 -2.60
N PRO A 79 9.78 -7.56 -1.87
CA PRO A 79 8.88 -7.60 -0.72
C PRO A 79 9.17 -6.46 0.26
N ASN A 80 8.12 -5.75 0.67
CA ASN A 80 8.16 -4.58 1.57
C ASN A 80 8.99 -3.36 1.11
N ALA A 81 9.39 -3.31 -0.16
CA ALA A 81 10.04 -2.16 -0.77
C ALA A 81 9.02 -1.18 -1.39
N CYS A 82 9.48 -0.33 -2.31
CA CYS A 82 8.68 0.51 -3.20
C CYS A 82 7.92 -0.33 -4.25
N GLY A 83 7.08 -1.24 -3.75
CA GLY A 83 6.04 -1.98 -4.44
C GLY A 83 6.29 -2.59 -5.81
N LEU A 84 5.17 -3.00 -6.42
CA LEU A 84 5.04 -3.33 -7.83
C LEU A 84 4.42 -2.12 -8.53
N ASN A 85 5.06 -1.64 -9.60
CA ASN A 85 4.52 -0.56 -10.44
C ASN A 85 3.49 -1.12 -11.45
N PRO A 86 2.52 -0.30 -11.88
CA PRO A 86 1.66 -0.68 -12.99
C PRO A 86 2.47 -0.74 -14.31
N LYS A 87 2.04 -1.60 -15.23
CA LYS A 87 2.68 -1.84 -16.54
C LYS A 87 2.16 -0.95 -17.66
N ASN A 88 0.99 -0.33 -17.48
CA ASN A 88 0.39 0.55 -18.49
C ASN A 88 0.95 1.97 -18.42
N ASP A 89 0.56 2.84 -19.35
CA ASP A 89 1.09 4.20 -19.47
C ASP A 89 0.83 4.98 -18.16
N PRO A 90 1.86 5.60 -17.54
CA PRO A 90 1.68 6.42 -16.33
C PRO A 90 0.63 7.53 -16.45
N ASN A 91 0.33 8.01 -17.66
CA ASN A 91 -0.72 8.99 -17.91
C ASN A 91 -2.14 8.43 -17.69
N GLU A 92 -2.30 7.10 -17.60
CA GLU A 92 -3.58 6.46 -17.32
C GLU A 92 -3.81 6.20 -15.82
N TRP A 93 -2.76 6.25 -14.98
CA TRP A 93 -2.86 5.82 -13.57
C TRP A 93 -3.70 6.75 -12.70
N THR A 94 -3.86 8.00 -13.14
CA THR A 94 -4.70 9.01 -12.51
C THR A 94 -5.16 10.01 -13.57
N GLY A 95 -6.44 10.36 -13.57
CA GLY A 95 -7.01 11.31 -14.52
C GLY A 95 -6.49 12.74 -14.33
N TRP A 96 -5.95 13.05 -13.15
CA TRP A 96 -5.43 14.37 -12.81
C TRP A 96 -4.32 14.31 -11.73
N GLY A 97 -3.50 15.36 -11.62
CA GLY A 97 -2.60 15.62 -10.47
C GLY A 97 -1.39 14.69 -10.29
N GLY A 98 -1.24 13.68 -11.15
CA GLY A 98 -0.19 12.66 -11.03
C GLY A 98 0.94 12.72 -12.05
N PRO A 99 1.78 11.66 -12.10
CA PRO A 99 1.76 10.51 -11.18
C PRO A 99 2.23 10.88 -9.76
N LEU A 100 1.96 9.99 -8.81
CA LEU A 100 2.48 10.14 -7.44
C LEU A 100 4.01 10.01 -7.43
N ASN A 101 4.66 10.71 -6.49
CA ASN A 101 6.12 10.73 -6.34
C ASN A 101 6.59 10.15 -4.99
N ALA A 102 5.65 9.70 -4.15
CA ALA A 102 5.92 8.90 -2.97
C ALA A 102 4.67 8.15 -2.49
N ASP A 103 4.89 7.15 -1.63
CA ASP A 103 3.86 6.25 -1.11
C ASP A 103 3.03 6.89 0.02
N ASN A 104 1.84 6.35 0.28
CA ASN A 104 0.86 6.88 1.21
C ASN A 104 0.55 8.35 0.93
N MET A 105 0.20 8.63 -0.32
CA MET A 105 -0.16 9.95 -0.78
C MET A 105 -1.51 9.94 -1.46
N THR A 106 -2.35 10.87 -1.07
CA THR A 106 -3.50 11.29 -1.86
C THR A 106 -3.03 12.02 -3.13
N ILE A 107 -3.98 12.32 -4.03
CA ILE A 107 -3.65 13.10 -5.23
C ILE A 107 -3.46 14.60 -4.92
N GLY A 108 -4.06 15.09 -3.83
CA GLY A 108 -4.05 16.50 -3.45
C GLY A 108 -4.74 17.35 -4.49
N GLU A 109 -4.50 18.66 -4.42
CA GLU A 109 -4.61 19.56 -5.57
C GLU A 109 -3.36 19.48 -6.48
N GLY A 110 -2.77 18.28 -6.61
CA GLY A 110 -1.57 18.03 -7.41
C GLY A 110 -0.25 18.11 -6.61
N PRO A 111 0.90 18.24 -7.31
CA PRO A 111 2.20 18.22 -6.68
C PRO A 111 2.37 19.33 -5.62
N GLY A 112 2.70 18.93 -4.38
CA GLY A 112 2.94 19.84 -3.25
C GLY A 112 1.77 20.00 -2.26
N THR A 113 0.57 19.49 -2.61
CA THR A 113 -0.64 19.58 -1.77
C THR A 113 -1.16 18.21 -1.31
N ARG A 114 -0.39 17.15 -1.57
CA ARG A 114 -0.72 15.75 -1.25
C ARG A 114 -0.68 15.49 0.24
N ASN A 115 -1.68 14.81 0.77
CA ASN A 115 -1.78 14.45 2.18
C ASN A 115 -1.56 12.94 2.37
N GLU A 116 -1.47 12.53 3.63
CA GLU A 116 -1.58 11.12 4.02
C GLU A 116 -2.96 10.56 3.65
N ILE A 117 -3.03 9.27 3.31
CA ILE A 117 -4.29 8.63 2.95
C ILE A 117 -5.12 8.36 4.21
N VAL A 118 -6.22 9.10 4.32
CA VAL A 118 -7.33 8.81 5.23
C VAL A 118 -8.57 8.59 4.37
N ILE A 119 -9.33 7.54 4.66
CA ILE A 119 -10.62 7.25 4.00
C ILE A 119 -11.63 7.01 5.11
N GLY A 120 -12.67 7.81 5.16
CA GLY A 120 -13.76 7.62 6.11
C GLY A 120 -13.33 7.63 7.59
N GLY A 121 -12.34 8.44 7.96
CA GLY A 121 -11.74 8.46 9.31
C GLY A 121 -10.76 7.32 9.60
N VAL A 122 -10.39 6.52 8.60
CA VAL A 122 -9.39 5.44 8.72
C VAL A 122 -8.09 5.87 8.06
N TYR A 123 -7.03 6.03 8.84
CA TYR A 123 -5.68 6.29 8.34
C TYR A 123 -5.00 5.00 7.87
N PHE A 124 -4.38 5.03 6.71
CA PHE A 124 -3.61 3.91 6.14
C PHE A 124 -2.13 4.27 6.10
N GLU A 125 -1.25 3.41 6.60
CA GLU A 125 0.20 3.69 6.57
C GLU A 125 0.84 3.51 5.19
N ARG A 126 0.14 2.80 4.29
CA ARG A 126 0.52 2.46 2.91
C ARG A 126 -0.70 2.60 2.00
N GLY A 127 -0.52 3.01 0.74
CA GLY A 127 -1.63 3.08 -0.21
C GLY A 127 -1.38 4.02 -1.38
N ILE A 128 -2.35 4.06 -2.28
CA ILE A 128 -2.29 4.80 -3.55
C ILE A 128 -3.44 5.80 -3.63
N GLY A 129 -3.14 7.09 -3.73
CA GLY A 129 -4.07 8.11 -4.17
C GLY A 129 -4.17 8.19 -5.69
N THR A 130 -5.36 8.52 -6.20
CA THR A 130 -5.63 8.68 -7.63
C THR A 130 -6.76 9.69 -7.83
N HIS A 131 -7.09 9.98 -9.08
CA HIS A 131 -8.21 10.82 -9.46
C HIS A 131 -8.97 10.15 -10.61
N ALA A 132 -10.30 10.13 -10.57
CA ALA A 132 -11.10 9.58 -11.67
C ALA A 132 -11.02 10.46 -12.94
N VAL A 133 -11.11 9.94 -14.16
CA VAL A 133 -11.08 8.51 -14.49
C VAL A 133 -9.64 8.00 -14.55
N ALA A 134 -9.42 6.77 -14.08
CA ALA A 134 -8.09 6.18 -14.06
C ALA A 134 -8.13 4.68 -14.37
N LYS A 135 -7.02 4.18 -14.90
CA LYS A 135 -6.78 2.77 -15.16
C LYS A 135 -5.37 2.38 -14.73
N ILE A 136 -5.29 1.42 -13.83
CA ILE A 136 -4.06 0.92 -13.24
C ILE A 136 -3.96 -0.57 -13.54
N VAL A 137 -2.92 -1.00 -14.26
CA VAL A 137 -2.77 -2.39 -14.69
C VAL A 137 -1.49 -2.97 -14.14
N TYR A 138 -1.56 -4.03 -13.34
CA TYR A 138 -0.40 -4.73 -12.79
C TYR A 138 -0.14 -6.04 -13.53
N ASP A 139 1.13 -6.31 -13.88
CA ASP A 139 1.56 -7.61 -14.39
C ASP A 139 1.79 -8.56 -13.22
N LEU A 140 1.08 -9.68 -13.21
CA LEU A 140 1.19 -10.74 -12.21
C LEU A 140 1.95 -11.97 -12.76
N THR A 141 2.34 -11.94 -14.04
CA THR A 141 2.95 -13.07 -14.74
C THR A 141 4.20 -13.58 -14.03
N GLY A 142 4.22 -14.87 -13.70
CA GLY A 142 5.36 -15.52 -13.08
C GLY A 142 5.49 -15.29 -11.56
N GLY A 143 4.60 -14.52 -10.95
CA GLY A 143 4.49 -14.40 -9.50
C GLY A 143 3.75 -15.57 -8.84
N ASP A 144 4.01 -15.80 -7.56
CA ASP A 144 3.31 -16.78 -6.70
C ASP A 144 2.20 -16.14 -5.86
N TRP A 145 1.59 -15.08 -6.40
CA TRP A 145 0.48 -14.36 -5.78
C TRP A 145 -0.74 -15.27 -5.65
N VAL A 146 -1.40 -15.20 -4.50
CA VAL A 146 -2.63 -15.94 -4.21
C VAL A 146 -3.79 -15.01 -3.88
N LYS A 147 -3.51 -13.78 -3.43
CA LYS A 147 -4.56 -12.85 -3.01
C LYS A 147 -4.15 -11.39 -3.22
N PHE A 148 -5.11 -10.58 -3.65
CA PHE A 148 -5.04 -9.12 -3.51
C PHE A 148 -5.91 -8.70 -2.31
N GLU A 149 -5.41 -7.75 -1.51
CA GLU A 149 -6.15 -7.09 -0.45
C GLU A 149 -5.96 -5.57 -0.53
N GLY A 150 -7.03 -4.81 -0.27
CA GLY A 150 -6.98 -3.36 -0.17
C GLY A 150 -8.30 -2.76 0.28
N TYR A 151 -8.34 -1.44 0.41
CA TYR A 151 -9.51 -0.69 0.84
C TYR A 151 -9.74 0.47 -0.13
N VAL A 152 -10.91 0.56 -0.72
CA VAL A 152 -11.23 1.62 -1.68
C VAL A 152 -12.19 2.65 -1.09
N GLY A 153 -12.04 3.90 -1.49
CA GLY A 153 -12.94 4.98 -1.12
C GLY A 153 -12.41 6.34 -1.54
N MET A 154 -13.09 7.39 -1.09
CA MET A 154 -12.68 8.77 -1.34
C MET A 154 -11.72 9.23 -0.25
N ALA A 155 -10.66 9.93 -0.63
CA ALA A 155 -9.73 10.49 0.33
C ALA A 155 -10.41 11.61 1.15
N ASP A 156 -10.13 11.64 2.46
CA ASP A 156 -10.64 12.66 3.39
C ASP A 156 -9.88 13.99 3.30
N GLU A 157 -9.05 14.15 2.28
CA GLU A 157 -8.31 15.38 2.00
C GLU A 157 -9.17 16.51 1.45
N LYS A 158 -10.47 16.43 1.71
CA LYS A 158 -11.50 17.41 1.41
C LYS A 158 -10.96 18.80 1.69
N ASP A 159 -10.80 19.62 0.66
CA ASP A 159 -10.70 21.06 0.85
C ASP A 159 -12.11 21.61 0.98
N PRO A 160 -12.59 21.97 2.19
CA PRO A 160 -13.94 22.53 2.33
C PRO A 160 -14.10 23.87 1.61
N ALA A 161 -13.01 24.55 1.22
CA ALA A 161 -13.06 25.78 0.44
C ALA A 161 -13.28 25.53 -1.06
N GLU A 162 -12.80 24.41 -1.60
CA GLU A 162 -12.81 24.13 -3.05
C GLU A 162 -13.66 22.90 -3.40
N CYS A 163 -13.43 21.78 -2.72
CA CYS A 163 -14.09 20.50 -2.98
C CYS A 163 -15.18 20.13 -1.96
N GLY A 164 -15.42 20.96 -0.95
CA GLY A 164 -16.50 20.76 0.03
C GLY A 164 -16.38 19.43 0.76
N HIS A 165 -17.23 18.46 0.41
CA HIS A 165 -17.25 17.12 0.98
C HIS A 165 -16.59 16.04 0.11
N GLY A 166 -15.89 16.43 -0.97
CA GLY A 166 -15.25 15.55 -1.94
C GLY A 166 -16.17 15.15 -3.11
N GLY A 167 -15.60 14.47 -4.10
CA GLY A 167 -16.31 13.93 -5.27
C GLY A 167 -16.87 12.52 -5.05
N SER A 168 -17.03 11.78 -6.15
CA SER A 168 -17.58 10.44 -6.14
C SER A 168 -16.89 9.49 -7.13
N CYS A 169 -16.58 8.27 -6.69
CA CYS A 169 -15.90 7.28 -7.52
C CYS A 169 -16.61 5.92 -7.50
N VAL A 170 -16.43 5.15 -8.57
CA VAL A 170 -16.70 3.70 -8.61
C VAL A 170 -15.39 2.97 -8.91
N PHE A 171 -15.06 1.98 -8.10
CA PHE A 171 -13.86 1.16 -8.26
C PHE A 171 -14.24 -0.19 -8.85
N VAL A 172 -13.58 -0.57 -9.94
CA VAL A 172 -13.82 -1.82 -10.65
C VAL A 172 -12.51 -2.59 -10.75
N PHE A 173 -12.52 -3.86 -10.35
CA PHE A 173 -11.36 -4.72 -10.39
C PHE A 173 -11.60 -5.86 -11.36
N TYR A 174 -10.59 -6.13 -12.18
CA TYR A 174 -10.56 -7.22 -13.13
C TYR A 174 -9.36 -8.10 -12.89
N VAL A 175 -9.57 -9.41 -12.96
CA VAL A 175 -8.50 -10.41 -12.95
C VAL A 175 -8.53 -11.12 -14.30
N ASP A 176 -7.41 -11.06 -15.03
CA ASP A 176 -7.29 -11.56 -16.41
C ASP A 176 -8.43 -11.08 -17.33
N GLY A 177 -8.81 -9.80 -17.21
CA GLY A 177 -9.84 -9.15 -18.01
C GLY A 177 -11.29 -9.45 -17.60
N LYS A 178 -11.52 -10.28 -16.57
CA LYS A 178 -12.86 -10.54 -16.02
C LYS A 178 -13.14 -9.63 -14.83
N GLU A 179 -14.25 -8.90 -14.86
CA GLU A 179 -14.73 -8.13 -13.70
C GLU A 179 -15.00 -9.10 -12.53
N VAL A 180 -14.30 -8.90 -11.42
CA VAL A 180 -14.42 -9.71 -10.19
C VAL A 180 -14.97 -8.91 -9.02
N PHE A 181 -14.89 -7.59 -9.08
CA PHE A 181 -15.45 -6.69 -8.09
C PHE A 181 -15.82 -5.35 -8.73
N ARG A 182 -16.93 -4.77 -8.27
CA ARG A 182 -17.36 -3.41 -8.56
C ARG A 182 -17.98 -2.83 -7.29
N SER A 183 -17.53 -1.65 -6.86
CA SER A 183 -18.15 -0.94 -5.75
C SER A 183 -19.47 -0.29 -6.17
N ASP A 184 -20.30 0.05 -5.19
CA ASP A 184 -21.29 1.12 -5.36
C ASP A 184 -20.58 2.47 -5.60
N VAL A 185 -21.34 3.53 -5.89
CA VAL A 185 -20.78 4.90 -5.92
C VAL A 185 -20.34 5.29 -4.51
N LEU A 186 -19.04 5.47 -4.32
CA LEU A 186 -18.43 5.88 -3.06
C LEU A 186 -18.28 7.40 -3.06
N ARG A 187 -18.80 8.06 -2.03
CA ARG A 187 -18.71 9.51 -1.84
C ARG A 187 -17.76 9.83 -0.69
N GLY A 188 -17.26 11.07 -0.63
CA GLY A 188 -16.51 11.52 0.54
C GLY A 188 -17.37 11.59 1.80
N THR A 189 -18.61 12.06 1.69
CA THR A 189 -19.59 12.03 2.78
C THR A 189 -20.99 11.66 2.28
N GLU A 190 -21.80 11.11 3.18
CA GLU A 190 -23.21 10.85 2.95
C GLU A 190 -24.00 11.12 4.24
N GLY A 191 -25.09 11.89 4.14
CA GLY A 191 -25.92 12.23 5.30
C GLY A 191 -25.17 12.95 6.43
N GLY A 192 -24.15 13.75 6.08
CA GLY A 192 -23.32 14.49 7.05
C GLY A 192 -22.36 13.60 7.85
N LYS A 193 -21.96 12.46 7.28
CA LYS A 193 -20.96 11.55 7.85
C LYS A 193 -19.95 11.14 6.79
N ASN A 194 -18.72 10.89 7.21
CA ASN A 194 -17.71 10.28 6.38
C ASN A 194 -18.16 8.88 5.92
N VAL A 195 -17.95 8.55 4.65
CA VAL A 195 -18.26 7.21 4.12
C VAL A 195 -17.07 6.30 4.40
N PRO A 196 -17.27 5.16 5.10
CA PRO A 196 -16.16 4.27 5.45
C PRO A 196 -15.56 3.59 4.20
N PRO A 197 -14.28 3.19 4.26
CA PRO A 197 -13.64 2.46 3.17
C PRO A 197 -14.29 1.10 2.95
N VAL A 198 -14.34 0.65 1.70
CA VAL A 198 -14.81 -0.68 1.32
C VAL A 198 -13.61 -1.62 1.16
N LYS A 199 -13.57 -2.69 1.94
CA LYS A 199 -12.53 -3.72 1.83
C LYS A 199 -12.72 -4.54 0.55
N VAL A 200 -11.63 -4.76 -0.19
CA VAL A 200 -11.58 -5.57 -1.41
C VAL A 200 -10.61 -6.72 -1.18
N GLU A 201 -11.07 -7.95 -1.44
CA GLU A 201 -10.27 -9.17 -1.30
C GLU A 201 -10.52 -10.06 -2.51
N LEU A 202 -9.49 -10.30 -3.32
CA LEU A 202 -9.61 -11.01 -4.59
C LEU A 202 -8.66 -12.21 -4.62
N ASP A 203 -9.13 -13.34 -5.13
CA ASP A 203 -8.25 -14.46 -5.50
C ASP A 203 -7.55 -14.10 -6.82
N VAL A 204 -6.22 -14.11 -6.80
CA VAL A 204 -5.36 -13.85 -7.97
C VAL A 204 -4.43 -15.02 -8.25
N SER A 205 -4.75 -16.20 -7.71
CA SER A 205 -3.95 -17.42 -7.86
C SER A 205 -3.77 -17.79 -9.32
N GLY A 206 -2.52 -17.73 -9.80
CA GLY A 206 -2.18 -18.07 -11.18
C GLY A 206 -2.62 -17.03 -12.23
N ALA A 207 -3.12 -15.87 -11.78
CA ALA A 207 -3.48 -14.77 -12.66
C ALA A 207 -2.24 -14.14 -13.32
N ARG A 208 -2.44 -13.49 -14.47
CA ARG A 208 -1.40 -12.76 -15.21
C ARG A 208 -1.59 -11.26 -15.12
N GLU A 209 -2.80 -10.80 -14.84
CA GLU A 209 -3.10 -9.37 -14.80
C GLU A 209 -4.13 -9.04 -13.73
N LEU A 210 -3.86 -7.98 -12.98
CA LEU A 210 -4.85 -7.27 -12.16
C LEU A 210 -5.04 -5.88 -12.77
N THR A 211 -6.26 -5.57 -13.18
CA THR A 211 -6.63 -4.23 -13.65
C THR A 211 -7.58 -3.59 -12.64
N ILE A 212 -7.31 -2.32 -12.30
CA ILE A 212 -8.15 -1.50 -11.44
C ILE A 212 -8.58 -0.28 -12.26
N GLU A 213 -9.88 -0.10 -12.43
CA GLU A 213 -10.48 1.08 -13.04
C GLU A 213 -11.17 1.92 -11.96
N ILE A 214 -10.97 3.23 -12.03
CA ILE A 214 -11.64 4.22 -11.18
C ILE A 214 -12.48 5.09 -12.11
N LEU A 215 -13.80 5.03 -11.93
CA LEU A 215 -14.80 5.73 -12.71
C LEU A 215 -15.36 6.91 -11.89
N ASP A 216 -15.94 7.90 -12.57
CA ASP A 216 -16.39 9.21 -12.04
C ASP A 216 -17.74 9.21 -11.30
N GLY A 217 -18.21 8.03 -10.86
CA GLY A 217 -19.50 7.90 -10.16
C GLY A 217 -20.76 8.30 -10.94
N GLY A 218 -20.63 8.78 -12.18
CA GLY A 218 -21.72 9.25 -13.03
C GLY A 218 -22.11 10.72 -12.87
N ASP A 219 -21.42 11.51 -12.04
CA ASP A 219 -21.62 12.96 -11.88
C ASP A 219 -20.47 13.82 -12.44
N GLY A 220 -19.52 13.17 -13.13
CA GLY A 220 -18.36 13.81 -13.75
C GLY A 220 -17.19 13.93 -12.77
N ILE A 221 -16.01 14.28 -13.28
CA ILE A 221 -14.73 14.13 -12.56
C ILE A 221 -14.48 15.16 -11.43
N GLY A 222 -15.48 15.87 -10.95
CA GLY A 222 -15.28 16.99 -10.03
C GLY A 222 -14.83 16.51 -8.64
N CYS A 223 -13.60 16.81 -8.24
CA CYS A 223 -13.05 16.47 -6.91
C CYS A 223 -13.01 14.96 -6.62
N ASP A 224 -12.86 14.13 -7.65
CA ASP A 224 -12.86 12.66 -7.58
C ASP A 224 -11.53 12.10 -7.06
N HIS A 225 -11.11 12.57 -5.89
CA HIS A 225 -9.88 12.18 -5.21
C HIS A 225 -10.06 10.82 -4.56
N GLY A 226 -9.97 9.77 -5.37
CA GLY A 226 -10.04 8.39 -4.93
C GLY A 226 -8.75 7.92 -4.26
N ALA A 227 -8.85 6.88 -3.43
CA ALA A 227 -7.70 6.21 -2.88
C ALA A 227 -7.93 4.70 -2.72
N ILE A 228 -6.81 3.96 -2.75
CA ILE A 228 -6.73 2.55 -2.44
C ILE A 228 -5.77 2.40 -1.26
N GLY A 229 -6.32 2.35 -0.06
CA GLY A 229 -5.59 2.11 1.19
C GLY A 229 -5.11 0.67 1.30
N ASP A 230 -3.89 0.48 1.81
CA ASP A 230 -3.28 -0.82 2.11
C ASP A 230 -3.34 -1.84 0.95
N ALA A 231 -3.18 -1.34 -0.28
CA ALA A 231 -3.21 -2.10 -1.53
C ALA A 231 -1.99 -3.03 -1.64
N LYS A 232 -2.22 -4.34 -1.56
CA LYS A 232 -1.14 -5.33 -1.53
C LYS A 232 -1.50 -6.66 -2.19
N LEU A 233 -0.48 -7.31 -2.71
CA LEU A 233 -0.49 -8.70 -3.14
C LEU A 233 0.12 -9.59 -2.06
N LEU A 234 -0.46 -10.76 -1.88
CA LEU A 234 -0.06 -11.75 -0.90
C LEU A 234 0.35 -13.04 -1.60
N THR A 235 1.45 -13.64 -1.14
CA THR A 235 1.84 -15.02 -1.47
C THR A 235 1.42 -15.97 -0.36
N ALA A 236 1.57 -17.28 -0.57
CA ALA A 236 1.29 -18.28 0.46
C ALA A 236 2.08 -18.06 1.77
N ALA A 237 3.24 -17.39 1.70
CA ALA A 237 4.05 -17.08 2.87
C ALA A 237 3.36 -16.10 3.85
N ALA A 238 2.43 -15.25 3.38
CA ALA A 238 1.66 -14.33 4.23
C ALA A 238 0.68 -15.05 5.16
N PHE A 239 0.33 -16.30 4.84
CA PHE A 239 -0.57 -17.16 5.60
C PHE A 239 0.17 -18.25 6.38
N ALA A 240 1.49 -18.33 6.23
CA ALA A 240 2.29 -19.31 6.95
C ALA A 240 2.33 -18.94 8.45
N VAL A 241 1.75 -19.80 9.29
CA VAL A 241 1.87 -19.69 10.75
C VAL A 241 3.35 -19.88 11.13
N ASP A 242 3.90 -18.97 11.94
CA ASP A 242 5.26 -19.10 12.47
C ASP A 242 5.41 -20.47 13.17
N PRO A 243 6.36 -21.33 12.74
CA PRO A 243 6.65 -22.59 13.43
C PRO A 243 7.01 -22.41 14.92
N ARG A 244 7.46 -21.22 15.35
CA ARG A 244 7.71 -20.90 16.77
C ARG A 244 6.41 -20.75 17.58
N GLY A 245 5.27 -20.52 16.92
CA GLY A 245 3.93 -20.68 17.50
C GLY A 245 3.49 -22.13 17.67
N LYS A 246 4.28 -23.11 17.18
CA LYS A 246 4.07 -24.55 17.46
C LYS A 246 4.71 -25.02 18.78
N LEU A 247 5.17 -24.12 19.65
CA LEU A 247 5.52 -24.48 21.02
C LEU A 247 4.44 -23.96 21.98
N SER A 248 3.77 -24.92 22.63
CA SER A 248 2.70 -24.77 23.62
C SER A 248 1.26 -24.80 23.10
N THR A 249 0.91 -25.80 22.29
CA THR A 249 -0.39 -26.46 22.54
C THR A 249 -0.13 -27.83 23.13
N SER A 250 -0.84 -28.09 24.21
CA SER A 250 -0.78 -29.21 25.15
C SER A 250 -1.01 -30.60 24.52
N TRP A 251 -0.96 -30.72 23.19
CA TRP A 251 -1.17 -31.96 22.44
C TRP A 251 0.11 -32.77 22.23
N GLY A 252 1.28 -32.14 22.24
CA GLY A 252 2.58 -32.83 22.14
C GLY A 252 2.95 -33.59 23.42
N ALA A 253 2.61 -33.04 24.59
CA ALA A 253 2.92 -33.64 25.89
C ALA A 253 1.98 -34.79 26.31
N ILE A 254 0.76 -34.85 25.77
CA ILE A 254 -0.20 -35.92 26.08
C ILE A 254 0.15 -37.24 25.38
N LYS A 255 0.80 -37.20 24.20
CA LYS A 255 1.18 -38.42 23.46
C LYS A 255 2.39 -39.15 24.04
N SER A 256 3.19 -38.55 24.94
CA SER A 256 4.30 -39.23 25.61
C SER A 256 3.92 -39.85 26.97
N LEU A 257 2.66 -39.70 27.41
CA LEU A 257 2.14 -40.33 28.62
C LEU A 257 1.39 -41.65 28.34
N TYR A 258 1.26 -42.03 27.06
CA TYR A 258 0.61 -43.27 26.60
C TYR A 258 1.48 -44.08 25.61
N ARG A 259 2.81 -44.09 25.83
CA ARG A 259 3.71 -45.13 25.28
C ARG A 259 4.70 -45.57 26.34
#